data_AF-A0A7W4CM26-F1
#
_entry.id   AF-A0A7W4CM26-F1
#
_cell.length_a   1.000
_cell.length_b   1.000
_cell.length_c   1.000
_cell.angle_alpha   90.00
_cell.angle_beta   90.00
_cell.angle_gamma   90.00
#
_symmetry.space_group_name_H-M   'P 1'
#
loop_
_entity.id
_entity.type
_entity.pdbx_description
1 polymer ?
#
loop_
_entity_poly.entity_id
_entity_poly.type
_entity_poly.pdbx_seq_one_letter_code
_entity_poly.pdbx_strand_id
1 'polypeptide(L)'
;MTFTTALRRMKPIWPSVICAGCTKSSSATGRKPLYRRDQLVDRVLDIFVRANDGGVKLSKADLLMSMITSKWSSGKAREDVFGFVNYINRDFGAPNKITKNWVLKSALVLCEYDVVYNVENFTRQAIEAMEGNWTKIKVAIETTFRILNRMGLTGDNLGSLNAVLPIVYYVYSQPDCSFRGSSAFERRNAAAMYRWLLNSLFVGAFVGASDGTIALARGVIWDHLRLNRDFPIEELFEALARGGRLSRLDERAIEELLGECPVFCV
;
A
#
# COMPACT_ATOMS: atom_id res chain seq x y z
N MET A 1 -6.33 -2.99 -25.13
CA MET A 1 -5.50 -2.17 -26.06
C MET A 1 -4.06 -2.22 -25.55
N THR A 2 -3.15 -2.88 -26.26
CA THR A 2 -1.75 -3.07 -25.83
C THR A 2 -0.97 -1.75 -25.86
N PHE A 3 -0.02 -1.55 -24.94
CA PHE A 3 0.83 -0.34 -24.81
C PHE A 3 1.47 0.06 -26.16
N THR A 4 1.86 -0.94 -26.96
CA THR A 4 2.42 -0.80 -28.31
C THR A 4 1.45 -0.15 -29.31
N THR A 5 0.14 -0.39 -29.16
CA THR A 5 -0.92 0.15 -30.01
C THR A 5 -1.21 1.62 -29.69
N ALA A 6 -1.07 2.02 -28.42
CA ALA A 6 -1.20 3.41 -27.98
C ALA A 6 -0.02 4.27 -28.49
N LEU A 7 1.20 3.76 -28.37
CA LEU A 7 2.41 4.43 -28.89
C LEU A 7 2.38 4.66 -30.40
N ARG A 8 1.85 3.70 -31.18
CA ARG A 8 1.71 3.85 -32.65
C ARG A 8 0.70 4.93 -33.06
N ARG A 9 -0.34 5.17 -32.26
CA ARG A 9 -1.34 6.22 -32.54
C ARG A 9 -0.88 7.63 -32.16
N MET A 10 0.16 7.78 -31.34
CA MET A 10 0.72 9.07 -30.93
C MET A 10 1.80 9.63 -31.88
N LYS A 11 2.19 8.86 -32.91
CA LYS A 11 3.20 9.29 -33.91
C LYS A 11 2.92 10.63 -34.63
N PRO A 12 1.67 11.06 -34.91
CA PRO A 12 1.43 12.35 -35.56
C PRO A 12 1.34 13.55 -34.61
N ILE A 13 1.41 13.36 -33.28
CA ILE A 13 1.18 14.43 -32.28
C ILE A 13 2.49 14.94 -31.65
N TRP A 14 3.63 14.30 -31.92
CA TRP A 14 4.94 14.79 -31.51
C TRP A 14 5.62 15.56 -32.63
N PRO A 15 5.91 16.88 -32.49
CA PRO A 15 6.97 17.49 -33.26
C PRO A 15 8.27 16.76 -32.89
N SER A 16 8.99 16.33 -33.92
CA SER A 16 10.33 15.78 -33.92
C SER A 16 11.23 16.26 -32.76
N VAL A 17 11.24 15.51 -31.66
CA VAL A 17 12.31 15.52 -30.65
C VAL A 17 13.04 14.18 -30.72
N ILE A 18 13.55 13.85 -31.91
CA ILE A 18 14.72 13.00 -32.16
C ILE A 18 15.11 13.32 -33.60
N CYS A 19 15.94 14.34 -33.81
CA CYS A 19 16.91 14.33 -34.89
C CYS A 19 18.00 15.40 -34.65
N ALA A 20 19.23 14.89 -34.65
CA ALA A 20 20.46 15.52 -35.16
C ALA A 20 20.95 16.86 -34.56
N GLY A 21 22.24 16.88 -34.24
CA GLY A 21 23.03 18.11 -34.29
C GLY A 21 23.57 18.62 -32.95
N CYS A 22 24.51 17.87 -32.39
CA CYS A 22 25.56 18.47 -31.58
C CYS A 22 26.37 19.42 -32.51
N THR A 23 26.09 20.72 -32.48
CA THR A 23 27.03 21.84 -32.71
C THR A 23 26.25 23.15 -32.92
N LYS A 24 26.25 24.02 -31.91
CA LYS A 24 26.67 25.44 -32.00
C LYS A 24 26.31 26.16 -30.70
N SER A 25 27.27 26.94 -30.25
CA SER A 25 27.26 27.87 -29.13
C SER A 25 26.15 28.92 -29.23
N SER A 26 25.44 29.17 -28.12
CA SER A 26 25.28 30.54 -27.61
C SER A 26 24.84 30.51 -26.14
N SER A 27 25.35 31.50 -25.44
CA SER A 27 25.22 31.83 -24.03
C SER A 27 23.78 32.12 -23.60
N ALA A 28 23.32 31.47 -22.53
CA ALA A 28 22.35 32.04 -21.60
C ALA A 28 22.38 31.26 -20.27
N THR A 29 22.67 31.97 -19.20
CA THR A 29 22.56 31.58 -17.80
C THR A 29 21.13 31.15 -17.47
N GLY A 30 20.90 29.85 -17.43
CA GLY A 30 19.67 29.26 -16.91
C GLY A 30 19.99 27.91 -16.33
N ARG A 31 19.97 27.78 -15.00
CA ARG A 31 20.01 26.46 -14.35
C ARG A 31 18.82 25.66 -14.86
N LYS A 32 19.05 24.76 -15.83
CA LYS A 32 18.08 23.72 -16.16
C LYS A 32 17.83 22.94 -14.87
N PRO A 33 16.58 22.80 -14.40
CA PRO A 33 16.33 21.95 -13.24
C PRO A 33 16.78 20.53 -13.60
N LEU A 34 17.81 20.05 -12.89
CA LEU A 34 18.28 18.67 -12.96
C LEU A 34 17.20 17.80 -12.33
N TYR A 35 16.18 17.47 -13.12
CA TYR A 35 15.16 16.54 -12.69
C TYR A 35 15.77 15.14 -12.70
N ARG A 36 15.72 14.46 -11.56
CA ARG A 36 16.17 13.06 -11.45
C ARG A 36 15.33 12.24 -12.44
N ARG A 37 15.93 11.26 -13.13
CA ARG A 37 15.25 10.46 -14.17
C ARG A 37 13.95 9.81 -13.66
N ASP A 38 13.88 9.56 -12.36
CA ASP A 38 12.77 8.86 -11.72
C ASP A 38 11.54 9.78 -11.57
N GLN A 39 11.79 11.03 -11.17
CA GLN A 39 10.75 12.05 -11.11
C GLN A 39 10.24 12.39 -12.54
N LEU A 40 11.11 12.32 -13.57
CA LEU A 40 10.70 12.46 -14.98
C LEU A 40 9.65 11.41 -15.36
N VAL A 41 9.78 10.17 -14.90
CA VAL A 41 8.84 9.09 -15.24
C VAL A 41 7.47 9.36 -14.61
N ASP A 42 7.42 9.69 -13.32
CA ASP A 42 6.15 10.00 -12.63
C ASP A 42 5.44 11.21 -13.27
N ARG A 43 6.20 12.26 -13.60
CA ARG A 43 5.64 13.44 -14.29
C ARG A 43 5.18 13.11 -15.72
N VAL A 44 5.95 12.32 -16.47
CA VAL A 44 5.56 11.88 -17.83
C VAL A 44 4.29 11.04 -17.78
N LEU A 45 4.14 10.19 -16.76
CA LEU A 45 2.92 9.42 -16.56
C LEU A 45 1.74 10.34 -16.23
N ASP A 46 1.90 11.33 -15.36
CA ASP A 46 0.85 12.30 -15.05
C ASP A 46 0.43 13.12 -16.28
N ILE A 47 1.40 13.54 -17.12
CA ILE A 47 1.13 14.19 -18.41
C ILE A 47 0.38 13.24 -19.34
N PHE A 48 0.80 11.97 -19.42
CA PHE A 48 0.15 10.96 -20.26
C PHE A 48 -1.29 10.69 -19.83
N VAL A 49 -1.57 10.65 -18.52
CA VAL A 49 -2.93 10.51 -17.99
C VAL A 49 -3.78 11.72 -18.40
N ARG A 50 -3.27 12.94 -18.24
CA ARG A 50 -3.99 14.18 -18.64
C ARG A 50 -4.20 14.30 -20.14
N ALA A 51 -3.24 13.87 -20.96
CA ALA A 51 -3.35 13.93 -22.42
C ALA A 51 -4.32 12.88 -23.00
N ASN A 52 -4.66 11.83 -22.25
CA ASN A 52 -5.65 10.82 -22.62
C ASN A 52 -7.11 11.21 -22.26
N ASP A 53 -7.39 12.48 -21.95
CA ASP A 53 -8.72 12.96 -21.56
C ASP A 53 -9.81 12.87 -22.65
N GLY A 54 -9.43 12.56 -23.90
CA GLY A 54 -10.35 12.35 -25.03
C GLY A 54 -10.82 10.90 -25.25
N GLY A 55 -10.51 9.95 -24.36
CA GLY A 55 -10.86 8.53 -24.47
C GLY A 55 -11.01 7.79 -23.13
N VAL A 56 -10.93 6.45 -23.11
CA VAL A 56 -10.97 5.67 -21.84
C VAL A 56 -9.72 6.00 -21.01
N LYS A 57 -9.90 6.70 -19.90
CA LYS A 57 -8.82 7.16 -19.02
C LYS A 57 -8.04 5.98 -18.44
N LEU A 58 -6.76 5.86 -18.80
CA LEU A 58 -5.81 4.99 -18.10
C LEU A 58 -5.45 5.64 -16.77
N SER A 59 -5.74 4.98 -15.65
CA SER A 59 -5.33 5.50 -14.33
C SER A 59 -3.83 5.30 -14.08
N LYS A 60 -3.21 6.11 -13.20
CA LYS A 60 -1.83 5.89 -12.72
C LYS A 60 -1.61 4.44 -12.27
N ALA A 61 -2.65 3.84 -11.68
CA ALA A 61 -2.64 2.44 -11.27
C ALA A 61 -2.62 1.45 -12.45
N ASP A 62 -3.23 1.75 -13.59
CA ASP A 62 -3.20 0.88 -14.77
C ASP A 62 -1.85 0.92 -15.49
N LEU A 63 -1.18 2.08 -15.45
CA LEU A 63 0.18 2.25 -15.95
C LEU A 63 1.19 1.49 -15.06
N LEU A 64 1.08 1.62 -13.73
CA LEU A 64 1.86 0.84 -12.77
C LEU A 64 1.68 -0.66 -12.99
N MET A 65 0.43 -1.13 -13.11
CA MET A 65 0.17 -2.54 -13.42
C MET A 65 0.80 -2.97 -14.74
N SER A 66 0.81 -2.11 -15.77
CA SER A 66 1.46 -2.42 -17.05
C SER A 66 2.97 -2.58 -16.90
N MET A 67 3.61 -1.71 -16.10
CA MET A 67 5.04 -1.80 -15.80
C MET A 67 5.35 -3.07 -14.99
N ILE A 68 4.58 -3.35 -13.93
CA ILE A 68 4.76 -4.54 -13.11
C ILE A 68 4.64 -5.78 -13.98
N THR A 69 3.61 -5.88 -14.82
CA THR A 69 3.40 -7.00 -15.74
C THR A 69 4.59 -7.22 -16.69
N SER A 70 5.23 -6.15 -17.17
CA SER A 70 6.40 -6.29 -18.06
C SER A 70 7.67 -6.79 -17.38
N LYS A 71 7.76 -6.65 -16.06
CA LYS A 71 8.93 -7.04 -15.25
C LYS A 71 8.70 -8.32 -14.45
N TRP A 72 7.43 -8.73 -14.30
CA TRP A 72 7.00 -9.99 -13.71
C TRP A 72 7.34 -11.13 -14.66
N SER A 73 8.22 -12.04 -14.25
CA SER A 73 8.86 -13.03 -15.13
C SER A 73 7.87 -13.96 -15.83
N SER A 74 6.79 -14.35 -15.13
CA SER A 74 5.72 -15.16 -15.73
C SER A 74 4.79 -14.37 -16.66
N GLY A 75 4.84 -13.03 -16.65
CA GLY A 75 3.93 -12.15 -17.38
C GLY A 75 2.50 -12.13 -16.85
N LYS A 76 2.21 -12.88 -15.77
CA LYS A 76 0.85 -13.10 -15.22
C LYS A 76 0.47 -12.16 -14.09
N ALA A 77 1.25 -11.11 -13.82
CA ALA A 77 0.99 -10.17 -12.72
C ALA A 77 -0.46 -9.65 -12.66
N ARG A 78 -1.09 -9.37 -13.80
CA ARG A 78 -2.50 -8.95 -13.84
C ARG A 78 -3.43 -10.07 -13.37
N GLU A 79 -3.29 -11.28 -13.90
CA GLU A 79 -4.11 -12.41 -13.52
C GLU A 79 -3.96 -12.71 -12.02
N ASP A 80 -2.72 -12.73 -11.53
CA ASP A 80 -2.39 -12.97 -10.14
C ASP A 80 -3.00 -11.93 -9.19
N VAL A 81 -2.73 -10.65 -9.44
CA VAL A 81 -3.18 -9.56 -8.55
C VAL A 81 -4.69 -9.38 -8.61
N PHE A 82 -5.29 -9.32 -9.81
CA PHE A 82 -6.73 -9.13 -9.95
C PHE A 82 -7.51 -10.37 -9.50
N GLY A 83 -7.00 -11.56 -9.80
CA GLY A 83 -7.57 -12.83 -9.33
C GLY A 83 -7.59 -12.88 -7.81
N PHE A 84 -6.48 -12.49 -7.16
CA PHE A 84 -6.42 -12.45 -5.70
C PHE A 84 -7.34 -11.39 -5.08
N VAL A 85 -7.44 -10.20 -5.67
CA VAL A 85 -8.41 -9.17 -5.24
C VAL A 85 -9.84 -9.68 -5.33
N ASN A 86 -10.20 -10.32 -6.45
CA ASN A 86 -11.53 -10.89 -6.63
C ASN A 86 -11.81 -11.99 -5.59
N TYR A 87 -10.86 -12.90 -5.38
CA TYR A 87 -10.95 -13.96 -4.40
C TYR A 87 -11.23 -13.41 -2.99
N ILE A 88 -10.41 -12.47 -2.50
CA ILE A 88 -10.58 -11.89 -1.15
C ILE A 88 -11.91 -11.13 -0.99
N ASN A 89 -12.41 -10.53 -2.07
CA ASN A 89 -13.63 -9.72 -2.02
C ASN A 89 -14.92 -10.50 -2.26
N ARG A 90 -14.87 -11.67 -2.94
CA ARG A 90 -16.06 -12.41 -3.37
C ARG A 90 -16.13 -13.83 -2.82
N ASP A 91 -15.01 -14.54 -2.80
CA ASP A 91 -14.97 -15.98 -2.56
C ASP A 91 -14.45 -16.35 -1.16
N PHE A 92 -13.82 -15.39 -0.45
CA PHE A 92 -13.18 -15.60 0.85
C PHE A 92 -14.15 -15.62 2.05
N GLY A 93 -15.46 -15.58 1.80
CA GLY A 93 -16.52 -15.70 2.80
C GLY A 93 -17.23 -14.40 3.17
N ALA A 94 -16.51 -13.28 3.30
CA ALA A 94 -17.10 -11.96 3.51
C ALA A 94 -16.40 -10.91 2.63
N PRO A 95 -17.12 -9.89 2.10
CA PRO A 95 -16.50 -8.85 1.29
C PRO A 95 -15.56 -7.97 2.09
N ASN A 96 -14.27 -7.95 1.72
CA ASN A 96 -13.23 -7.18 2.40
C ASN A 96 -12.88 -5.85 1.72
N LYS A 97 -13.46 -5.59 0.53
CA LYS A 97 -13.26 -4.40 -0.31
C LYS A 97 -11.80 -4.01 -0.56
N ILE A 98 -10.89 -4.98 -0.63
CA ILE A 98 -9.48 -4.73 -0.95
C ILE A 98 -9.32 -4.26 -2.39
N THR A 99 -8.27 -3.49 -2.66
CA THR A 99 -7.97 -2.98 -4.01
C THR A 99 -6.62 -3.50 -4.51
N LYS A 100 -6.42 -3.51 -5.84
CA LYS A 100 -5.13 -3.86 -6.45
C LYS A 100 -3.96 -3.03 -5.91
N ASN A 101 -4.19 -1.74 -5.67
CA ASN A 101 -3.17 -0.83 -5.12
C ASN A 101 -2.81 -1.22 -3.69
N TRP A 102 -3.80 -1.58 -2.87
CA TRP A 102 -3.56 -2.04 -1.51
C TRP A 102 -2.81 -3.38 -1.47
N VAL A 103 -3.13 -4.32 -2.36
CA VAL A 103 -2.40 -5.59 -2.48
C VAL A 103 -0.94 -5.36 -2.87
N LEU A 104 -0.69 -4.51 -3.87
CA LEU A 104 0.67 -4.16 -4.28
C LEU A 104 1.45 -3.41 -3.18
N LYS A 105 0.80 -2.49 -2.47
CA LYS A 105 1.38 -1.84 -1.29
C LYS A 105 1.70 -2.86 -0.19
N SER A 106 0.81 -3.82 0.06
CA SER A 106 1.06 -4.92 1.00
C SER A 106 2.31 -5.69 0.60
N ALA A 107 2.45 -6.03 -0.68
CA ALA A 107 3.62 -6.74 -1.18
C ALA A 107 4.93 -5.94 -0.99
N LEU A 108 4.92 -4.62 -1.20
CA LEU A 108 6.08 -3.76 -0.91
C LEU A 108 6.44 -3.78 0.59
N VAL A 109 5.43 -3.64 1.47
CA VAL A 109 5.60 -3.70 2.94
C VAL A 109 6.21 -5.03 3.36
N LEU A 110 5.68 -6.15 2.85
CA LEU A 110 6.11 -7.50 3.20
C LEU A 110 7.49 -7.87 2.67
N CYS A 111 7.88 -7.30 1.52
CA CYS A 111 9.21 -7.48 0.95
C CYS A 111 10.23 -6.42 1.43
N GLU A 112 9.87 -5.61 2.42
CA GLU A 112 10.72 -4.60 3.06
C GLU A 112 11.21 -3.47 2.14
N TYR A 113 10.45 -3.16 1.09
CA TYR A 113 10.68 -2.00 0.22
C TYR A 113 9.94 -0.76 0.75
N ASP A 114 10.26 0.40 0.17
CA ASP A 114 9.55 1.63 0.48
C ASP A 114 8.06 1.50 0.14
N VAL A 115 7.23 1.89 1.11
CA VAL A 115 5.78 1.70 1.12
C VAL A 115 5.06 2.68 0.20
N VAL A 116 5.71 3.79 -0.17
CA VAL A 116 5.09 4.81 -1.02
C VAL A 116 4.69 4.18 -2.36
N TYR A 117 3.41 4.33 -2.71
CA TYR A 117 2.87 3.77 -3.95
C TYR A 117 3.19 4.68 -5.15
N ASN A 118 4.47 4.76 -5.51
CA ASN A 118 4.98 5.47 -6.68
C ASN A 118 5.74 4.51 -7.59
N VAL A 119 6.04 4.93 -8.82
CA VAL A 119 6.72 4.08 -9.81
C VAL A 119 8.16 3.77 -9.39
N GLU A 120 8.78 4.70 -8.67
CA GLU A 120 10.17 4.60 -8.22
C GLU A 120 10.39 3.38 -7.31
N ASN A 121 9.39 3.05 -6.48
CA ASN A 121 9.46 1.93 -5.55
C ASN A 121 9.19 0.56 -6.21
N PHE A 122 8.60 0.52 -7.41
CA PHE A 122 8.45 -0.71 -8.20
C PHE A 122 9.66 -0.95 -9.12
N THR A 123 10.84 -1.03 -8.49
CA THR A 123 12.09 -1.43 -9.16
C THR A 123 12.01 -2.86 -9.67
N ARG A 124 12.94 -3.25 -10.55
CA ARG A 124 12.99 -4.63 -11.05
C ARG A 124 13.18 -5.62 -9.89
N GLN A 125 14.08 -5.30 -8.97
CA GLN A 125 14.39 -6.09 -7.78
C GLN A 125 13.16 -6.22 -6.87
N ALA A 126 12.43 -5.13 -6.64
CA ALA A 126 11.20 -5.16 -5.85
C ALA A 126 10.15 -6.08 -6.49
N ILE A 127 9.94 -5.96 -7.81
CA ILE A 127 8.98 -6.80 -8.53
C ILE A 127 9.37 -8.28 -8.53
N GLU A 128 10.65 -8.59 -8.73
CA GLU A 128 11.17 -9.96 -8.66
C GLU A 128 11.00 -10.55 -7.24
N ALA A 129 11.26 -9.76 -6.19
CA ALA A 129 11.04 -10.17 -4.80
C ALA A 129 9.55 -10.39 -4.50
N MET A 130 8.67 -9.54 -5.02
CA MET A 130 7.21 -9.66 -4.89
C MET A 130 6.70 -10.94 -5.57
N GLU A 131 7.16 -11.23 -6.79
CA GLU A 131 6.79 -12.44 -7.52
C GLU A 131 7.31 -13.69 -6.79
N GLY A 132 8.57 -13.70 -6.36
CA GLY A 132 9.17 -14.82 -5.64
C GLY A 132 8.49 -15.12 -4.30
N ASN A 133 7.94 -14.11 -3.62
CA ASN A 133 7.22 -14.26 -2.36
C ASN A 133 5.69 -14.29 -2.51
N TRP A 134 5.16 -14.28 -3.73
CA TRP A 134 3.73 -14.06 -4.00
C TRP A 134 2.81 -15.02 -3.23
N THR A 135 3.17 -16.31 -3.17
CA THR A 135 2.40 -17.30 -2.40
C THR A 135 2.35 -16.98 -0.91
N LYS A 136 3.48 -16.58 -0.31
CA LYS A 136 3.55 -16.22 1.12
C LYS A 136 2.77 -14.93 1.41
N ILE A 137 2.85 -13.95 0.50
CA ILE A 137 2.08 -12.70 0.57
C ILE A 137 0.58 -13.01 0.61
N LYS A 138 0.08 -13.85 -0.30
CA LYS A 138 -1.33 -14.26 -0.32
C LYS A 138 -1.75 -14.92 0.99
N VAL A 139 -0.96 -15.89 1.47
CA VAL A 139 -1.24 -16.59 2.74
C VAL A 139 -1.31 -15.64 3.93
N ALA A 140 -0.41 -14.65 4.02
CA ALA A 140 -0.42 -13.68 5.10
C ALA A 140 -1.65 -12.77 5.06
N ILE A 141 -2.02 -12.27 3.87
CA ILE A 141 -3.20 -11.43 3.67
C ILE A 141 -4.48 -12.23 3.99
N GLU A 142 -4.62 -13.44 3.46
CA GLU A 142 -5.75 -14.33 3.75
C GLU A 142 -5.86 -14.62 5.24
N THR A 143 -4.74 -14.97 5.89
CA THR A 143 -4.73 -15.28 7.32
C THR A 143 -5.13 -14.07 8.13
N THR A 144 -4.67 -12.88 7.76
CA THR A 144 -5.08 -11.62 8.39
C THR A 144 -6.58 -11.39 8.25
N PHE A 145 -7.14 -11.41 7.04
CA PHE A 145 -8.58 -11.21 6.86
C PHE A 145 -9.43 -12.30 7.49
N ARG A 146 -8.92 -13.53 7.61
CA ARG A 146 -9.60 -14.59 8.36
C ARG A 146 -9.71 -14.25 9.85
N ILE A 147 -8.66 -13.69 10.45
CA ILE A 147 -8.68 -13.22 11.84
C ILE A 147 -9.71 -12.09 11.97
N LEU A 148 -9.67 -11.09 11.08
CA LEU A 148 -10.56 -9.93 11.11
C LEU A 148 -12.03 -10.33 10.96
N ASN A 149 -12.35 -11.17 9.99
CA ASN A 149 -13.71 -11.65 9.73
C ASN A 149 -14.28 -12.42 10.93
N ARG A 150 -13.47 -13.22 11.62
CA ARG A 150 -13.89 -13.92 12.86
C ARG A 150 -14.22 -12.96 14.00
N MET A 151 -13.65 -11.76 13.98
CA MET A 151 -13.91 -10.69 14.94
C MET A 151 -15.01 -9.73 14.48
N GLY A 152 -15.70 -10.04 13.38
CA GLY A 152 -16.78 -9.23 12.82
C GLY A 152 -16.32 -8.01 12.02
N LEU A 153 -15.04 -7.88 11.72
CA LEU A 153 -14.52 -6.80 10.87
C LEU A 153 -14.49 -7.24 9.40
N THR A 154 -15.17 -6.50 8.55
CA THR A 154 -15.28 -6.72 7.09
C THR A 154 -15.10 -5.39 6.35
N GLY A 155 -15.19 -5.40 5.02
CA GLY A 155 -15.11 -4.17 4.23
C GLY A 155 -16.26 -3.17 4.48
N ASP A 156 -17.30 -3.53 5.21
CA ASP A 156 -18.41 -2.63 5.55
C ASP A 156 -18.13 -1.77 6.79
N ASN A 157 -17.29 -2.25 7.71
CA ASN A 157 -16.98 -1.54 8.96
C ASN A 157 -15.47 -1.30 9.17
N LEU A 158 -14.63 -1.72 8.23
CA LEU A 158 -13.20 -1.41 8.23
C LEU A 158 -12.93 -0.03 7.61
N GLY A 159 -12.91 1.00 8.45
CA GLY A 159 -12.73 2.40 8.02
C GLY A 159 -11.39 2.72 7.33
N SER A 160 -10.36 1.89 7.52
CA SER A 160 -9.07 2.04 6.82
C SER A 160 -8.37 0.69 6.61
N LEU A 161 -8.25 0.28 5.35
CA LEU A 161 -7.44 -0.89 4.97
C LEU A 161 -5.95 -0.71 5.29
N ASN A 162 -5.45 0.52 5.32
CA ASN A 162 -4.05 0.77 5.63
C ASN A 162 -3.70 0.42 7.10
N ALA A 163 -4.67 0.52 8.01
CA ALA A 163 -4.49 0.12 9.41
C ALA A 163 -4.27 -1.40 9.58
N VAL A 164 -4.62 -2.20 8.56
CA VAL A 164 -4.42 -3.65 8.54
C VAL A 164 -2.99 -4.02 8.18
N LEU A 165 -2.23 -3.17 7.48
CA LEU A 165 -0.89 -3.52 6.97
C LEU A 165 0.13 -3.93 8.05
N PRO A 166 0.20 -3.30 9.23
CA PRO A 166 1.06 -3.77 10.33
C PRO A 166 0.73 -5.21 10.75
N ILE A 167 -0.55 -5.57 10.75
CA ILE A 167 -1.03 -6.90 11.10
C ILE A 167 -0.60 -7.91 10.02
N VAL A 168 -0.77 -7.57 8.74
CA VAL A 168 -0.31 -8.42 7.63
C VAL A 168 1.19 -8.67 7.73
N TYR A 169 1.98 -7.64 8.04
CA TYR A 169 3.43 -7.76 8.21
C TYR A 169 3.82 -8.67 9.36
N TYR A 170 3.17 -8.53 10.52
CA TYR A 170 3.40 -9.42 11.65
C TYR A 170 3.03 -10.88 11.31
N VAL A 171 1.85 -11.12 10.70
CA VAL A 171 1.41 -12.47 10.32
C VAL A 171 2.38 -13.09 9.31
N TYR A 172 2.85 -12.32 8.32
CA TYR A 172 3.86 -12.76 7.35
C TYR A 172 5.17 -13.17 8.01
N SER A 173 5.54 -12.50 9.11
CA SER A 173 6.74 -12.78 9.90
C SER A 173 6.60 -13.98 10.85
N GLN A 174 5.42 -14.62 10.89
CA GLN A 174 5.13 -15.81 11.70
C GLN A 174 4.69 -16.99 10.80
N PRO A 175 5.55 -17.53 9.92
CA PRO A 175 5.16 -18.53 8.92
C PRO A 175 4.66 -19.85 9.53
N ASP A 176 5.06 -20.16 10.77
CA ASP A 176 4.66 -21.38 11.47
C ASP A 176 3.31 -21.24 12.22
N CYS A 177 2.70 -20.05 12.20
CA CYS A 177 1.46 -19.77 12.91
C CYS A 177 0.27 -19.73 11.95
N SER A 178 -0.73 -20.57 12.20
CA SER A 178 -1.95 -20.63 11.39
C SER A 178 -2.96 -19.53 11.73
N PHE A 179 -2.82 -18.94 12.92
CA PHE A 179 -3.78 -18.04 13.58
C PHE A 179 -5.21 -18.57 13.56
N ARG A 180 -5.36 -19.90 13.66
CA ARG A 180 -6.69 -20.53 13.77
C ARG A 180 -7.24 -20.51 15.20
N GLY A 181 -6.45 -20.06 16.17
CA GLY A 181 -6.82 -20.00 17.59
C GLY A 181 -6.45 -21.27 18.37
N SER A 182 -5.59 -22.10 17.78
CA SER A 182 -5.23 -23.43 18.26
C SER A 182 -4.36 -23.38 19.52
N SER A 183 -3.50 -22.36 19.65
CA SER A 183 -2.59 -22.18 20.78
C SER A 183 -2.91 -20.93 21.60
N ALA A 184 -2.46 -20.92 22.86
CA ALA A 184 -2.56 -19.72 23.71
C ALA A 184 -1.80 -18.52 23.11
N PHE A 185 -0.68 -18.78 22.44
CA PHE A 185 0.09 -17.78 21.68
C PHE A 185 -0.74 -17.16 20.55
N GLU A 186 -1.37 -17.98 19.70
CA GLU A 186 -2.21 -17.49 18.61
C GLU A 186 -3.38 -16.64 19.13
N ARG A 187 -4.04 -17.08 20.22
CA ARG A 187 -5.17 -16.33 20.81
C ARG A 187 -4.74 -14.99 21.40
N ARG A 188 -3.63 -14.97 22.15
CA ARG A 188 -3.07 -13.74 22.73
C ARG A 188 -2.73 -12.71 21.65
N ASN A 189 -2.03 -13.16 20.61
CA ASN A 189 -1.61 -12.27 19.53
C ASN A 189 -2.77 -11.82 18.66
N ALA A 190 -3.76 -12.68 18.40
CA ALA A 190 -4.99 -12.27 17.74
C ALA A 190 -5.72 -11.17 18.53
N ALA A 191 -5.81 -11.29 19.87
CA ALA A 191 -6.40 -10.25 20.70
C ALA A 191 -5.60 -8.93 20.68
N ALA A 192 -4.27 -8.99 20.68
CA ALA A 192 -3.41 -7.81 20.57
C ALA A 192 -3.58 -7.11 19.20
N MET A 193 -3.58 -7.88 18.11
CA MET A 193 -3.82 -7.36 16.75
C MET A 193 -5.19 -6.69 16.63
N TYR A 194 -6.23 -7.26 17.27
CA TYR A 194 -7.56 -6.68 17.30
C TYR A 194 -7.61 -5.34 18.05
N ARG A 195 -7.01 -5.29 19.25
CA ARG A 195 -6.91 -4.06 20.05
C ARG A 195 -6.17 -2.95 19.30
N TRP A 196 -5.07 -3.29 18.64
CA TRP A 196 -4.34 -2.37 17.77
C TRP A 196 -5.23 -1.81 16.66
N LEU A 197 -5.94 -2.70 15.95
CA LEU A 197 -6.75 -2.30 14.81
C LEU A 197 -7.90 -1.38 15.23
N LEU A 198 -8.66 -1.77 16.25
CA LEU A 198 -9.77 -0.96 16.74
C LEU A 198 -9.30 0.44 17.16
N ASN A 199 -8.25 0.53 17.98
CA ASN A 199 -7.68 1.83 18.37
C ASN A 199 -7.28 2.65 17.14
N SER A 200 -6.53 2.04 16.21
CA SER A 200 -6.05 2.71 14.99
C SER A 200 -7.18 3.24 14.11
N LEU A 201 -8.32 2.53 14.06
CA LEU A 201 -9.50 2.94 13.32
C LEU A 201 -10.22 4.10 14.03
N PHE A 202 -10.42 4.01 15.34
CA PHE A 202 -11.11 5.05 16.11
C PHE A 202 -10.36 6.38 16.15
N VAL A 203 -9.05 6.34 16.37
CA VAL A 203 -8.23 7.58 16.41
C VAL A 203 -7.82 8.07 15.01
N GLY A 204 -8.23 7.38 13.95
CA GLY A 204 -7.90 7.75 12.58
C GLY A 204 -6.40 7.77 12.27
N ALA A 205 -5.59 6.91 12.91
CA ALA A 205 -4.11 6.93 12.86
C ALA A 205 -3.53 6.85 11.43
N PHE A 206 -4.30 6.31 10.49
CA PHE A 206 -3.92 6.10 9.09
C PHE A 206 -4.59 7.08 8.11
N VAL A 207 -5.21 8.16 8.59
CA VAL A 207 -5.75 9.25 7.75
C VAL A 207 -4.63 10.22 7.34
N GLY A 208 -4.65 10.67 6.08
CA GLY A 208 -3.70 11.64 5.51
C GLY A 208 -2.37 11.02 5.09
N ALA A 209 -1.38 10.97 5.99
CA ALA A 209 -0.04 10.44 5.73
C ALA A 209 0.12 8.98 6.17
N SER A 210 -0.63 8.07 5.55
CA SER A 210 -0.62 6.64 5.90
C SER A 210 0.73 5.97 5.69
N ASP A 211 1.52 6.41 4.71
CA ASP A 211 2.70 5.66 4.25
C ASP A 211 3.85 5.76 5.25
N GLY A 212 4.03 6.93 5.87
CA GLY A 212 4.93 7.09 7.00
C GLY A 212 4.50 6.28 8.22
N THR A 213 3.19 6.26 8.54
CA THR A 213 2.64 5.45 9.64
C THR A 213 2.88 3.96 9.42
N ILE A 214 2.68 3.46 8.19
CA ILE A 214 2.93 2.06 7.84
C ILE A 214 4.43 1.73 7.93
N ALA A 215 5.30 2.59 7.40
CA ALA A 215 6.75 2.40 7.45
C ALA A 215 7.27 2.38 8.89
N LEU A 216 6.78 3.29 9.74
CA LEU A 216 7.10 3.33 11.17
C LEU A 216 6.65 2.04 11.87
N ALA A 217 5.39 1.64 11.68
CA ALA A 217 4.85 0.43 12.29
C ALA A 217 5.60 -0.83 11.85
N ARG A 218 5.98 -0.92 10.57
CA ARG A 218 6.81 -2.02 10.04
C ARG A 218 8.17 -2.07 10.75
N GLY A 219 8.84 -0.93 10.90
CA GLY A 219 10.12 -0.84 11.60
C GLY A 219 10.04 -1.31 13.05
N VAL A 220 9.01 -0.87 13.78
CA VAL A 220 8.75 -1.30 15.17
C VAL A 220 8.55 -2.81 15.27
N ILE A 221 7.72 -3.39 14.40
CA ILE A 221 7.48 -4.83 14.41
C ILE A 221 8.77 -5.59 14.09
N TRP A 222 9.52 -5.15 13.08
CA TRP A 222 10.77 -5.80 12.70
C TRP A 222 11.81 -5.78 13.82
N ASP A 223 11.98 -4.64 14.49
CA ASP A 223 12.91 -4.53 15.62
C ASP A 223 12.47 -5.38 16.82
N HIS A 224 11.18 -5.36 17.16
CA HIS A 224 10.64 -6.15 18.27
C HIS A 224 10.80 -7.66 18.05
N LEU A 225 10.59 -8.12 16.81
CA LEU A 225 10.62 -9.55 16.47
C LEU A 225 12.02 -10.19 16.57
N ARG A 226 13.07 -9.39 16.77
CA ARG A 226 14.42 -9.91 17.05
C ARG A 226 14.57 -10.51 18.44
N LEU A 227 13.78 -10.03 19.40
CA LEU A 227 13.91 -10.40 20.81
C LEU A 227 12.65 -11.10 21.34
N ASN A 228 11.50 -10.79 20.75
CA ASN A 228 10.20 -11.29 21.18
C ASN A 228 9.44 -11.86 19.99
N ARG A 229 8.44 -12.71 20.25
CA ARG A 229 7.58 -13.27 19.19
C ARG A 229 6.18 -12.71 19.20
N ASP A 230 5.76 -12.07 20.28
CA ASP A 230 4.41 -11.53 20.42
C ASP A 230 4.24 -10.27 19.55
N PHE A 231 2.99 -9.88 19.31
CA PHE A 231 2.62 -8.70 18.56
C PHE A 231 2.86 -7.45 19.44
N PRO A 232 3.69 -6.48 18.99
CA PRO A 232 4.17 -5.38 19.83
C PRO A 232 3.18 -4.21 19.90
N ILE A 233 2.03 -4.44 20.53
CA ILE A 233 0.98 -3.42 20.60
C ILE A 233 1.43 -2.15 21.34
N GLU A 234 2.16 -2.29 22.45
CA GLU A 234 2.56 -1.15 23.27
C GLU A 234 3.60 -0.29 22.54
N GLU A 235 4.63 -0.92 21.97
CA GLU A 235 5.69 -0.25 21.21
C GLU A 235 5.15 0.43 19.95
N LEU A 236 4.15 -0.18 19.30
CA LEU A 236 3.46 0.41 18.16
C LEU A 236 2.73 1.70 18.58
N PHE A 237 1.97 1.68 19.67
CA PHE A 237 1.30 2.89 20.16
C PHE A 237 2.29 3.97 20.59
N GLU A 238 3.37 3.61 21.28
CA GLU A 238 4.42 4.56 21.67
C GLU A 238 5.12 5.18 20.47
N ALA A 239 5.39 4.39 19.42
CA ALA A 239 5.99 4.91 18.19
C ALA A 239 5.06 5.90 17.49
N LEU A 240 3.77 5.59 17.37
CA LEU A 240 2.78 6.51 16.81
C LEU A 240 2.66 7.80 17.62
N ALA A 241 2.64 7.70 18.94
CA ALA A 241 2.60 8.86 19.84
C ALA A 241 3.82 9.78 19.63
N ARG A 242 5.03 9.21 19.58
CA ARG A 242 6.27 9.94 19.27
C ARG A 242 6.25 10.59 17.89
N GLY A 243 5.55 9.99 16.94
CA GLY A 243 5.31 10.54 15.60
C GLY A 243 4.25 11.65 15.56
N GLY A 244 3.73 12.11 16.70
CA GLY A 244 2.71 13.15 16.80
C GLY A 244 1.30 12.68 16.42
N ARG A 245 1.03 11.37 16.45
CA ARG A 245 -0.29 10.81 16.17
C ARG A 245 -1.00 10.45 17.46
N LEU A 246 -2.32 10.65 17.48
CA LEU A 246 -3.17 10.00 18.47
C LEU A 246 -2.99 8.50 18.32
N SER A 247 -2.58 7.86 19.41
CA SER A 247 -2.14 6.46 19.40
C SER A 247 -3.09 5.56 20.18
N ARG A 248 -3.80 6.09 21.17
CA ARG A 248 -4.71 5.34 22.05
C ARG A 248 -6.03 6.07 22.20
N LEU A 249 -7.11 5.31 22.26
CA LEU A 249 -8.35 5.79 22.84
C LEU A 249 -8.14 5.85 24.36
N ASP A 250 -7.83 7.04 24.85
CA ASP A 250 -7.91 7.38 26.26
C ASP A 250 -9.14 8.26 26.52
N GLU A 251 -9.37 8.60 27.79
CA GLU A 251 -10.52 9.41 28.20
C GLU A 251 -10.57 10.77 27.47
N ARG A 252 -9.40 11.34 27.14
CA ARG A 252 -9.28 12.58 26.38
C ARG A 252 -9.69 12.40 24.92
N ALA A 253 -9.23 11.33 24.26
CA ALA A 253 -9.63 11.01 22.90
C ALA A 253 -11.14 10.72 22.80
N ILE A 254 -11.74 10.13 23.84
CA ILE A 254 -13.18 9.93 23.92
C ILE A 254 -13.91 11.28 24.07
N GLU A 255 -13.43 12.17 24.92
CA GLU A 255 -13.98 13.53 25.05
C GLU A 255 -13.87 14.33 23.76
N GLU A 256 -12.78 14.23 23.00
CA GLU A 256 -12.64 14.87 21.68
C GLU A 256 -13.62 14.28 20.65
N LEU A 257 -13.76 12.94 20.63
CA LEU A 257 -14.68 12.25 19.72
C LEU A 257 -16.16 12.53 20.02
N LEU A 258 -16.52 12.71 21.29
CA LEU A 258 -17.89 12.96 21.73
C LEU A 258 -18.20 14.46 21.89
N GLY A 259 -17.18 15.30 22.04
CA GLY A 259 -17.27 16.75 22.25
C GLY A 259 -17.59 17.54 20.99
N GLU A 260 -17.39 16.98 19.79
CA GLU A 260 -17.87 17.55 18.53
C GLU A 260 -19.35 17.19 18.24
N CYS A 261 -20.22 17.27 19.25
CA CYS A 261 -21.65 17.43 18.99
C CYS A 261 -21.94 18.93 19.00
N PRO A 262 -22.06 19.63 17.85
CA PRO A 262 -22.63 20.95 17.86
C PRO A 262 -24.02 20.79 18.48
N VAL A 263 -24.19 21.36 19.66
CA VAL A 263 -25.47 21.51 20.33
C VAL A 263 -26.43 21.98 19.24
N PHE A 264 -27.49 21.21 19.02
CA PHE A 264 -28.61 21.64 18.20
C PHE A 264 -29.00 23.04 18.67
N CYS A 265 -28.64 24.06 17.88
CA CYS A 265 -29.23 25.38 18.00
C CYS A 265 -30.68 25.23 17.54
N VAL A 266 -31.56 24.94 18.49
CA VAL A 266 -33.01 25.16 18.38
C VAL A 266 -33.27 26.65 18.56
#